data_AF-A0A5E4QZM1-F1
#
_entry.id   AF-A0A5E4QZM1-F1
#
_cell.length_a   1.000
_cell.length_b   1.000
_cell.length_c   1.000
_cell.angle_alpha   90.00
_cell.angle_beta   90.00
_cell.angle_gamma   90.00
#
_symmetry.space_group_name_H-M   'P 1'
#
loop_
_entity.id
_entity.type
_entity.pdbx_description
1 polymer ?
#
loop_
_entity_poly.entity_id
_entity_poly.type
_entity_poly.pdbx_seq_one_letter_code
_entity_poly.pdbx_strand_id
1 'polypeptide(L)'
;MEERGRLHAAWAARQVALDQLIDWHCFLRDAKQLHDLCSAQEAALGTEISPTLSVEEVDNLLKKHEAFEKLLVTQDEKLSLLNMHGDKLLQQNHVESQRIADELAAINERRKKRSRAQ
;
A
#
# COMPACT_ATOMS: atom_id res chain seq x y z
N MET A 1 19.70 38.81 19.30
CA MET A 1 18.45 38.52 18.57
C MET A 1 18.61 37.37 17.56
N GLU A 2 19.75 37.25 16.87
CA GLU A 2 20.01 36.18 15.89
C GLU A 2 20.03 34.75 16.45
N GLU A 3 20.68 34.51 17.61
CA GLU A 3 20.81 33.15 18.16
C GLU A 3 19.45 32.54 18.58
N ARG A 4 18.54 33.35 19.12
CA ARG A 4 17.16 32.91 19.41
C ARG A 4 16.41 32.58 18.12
N GLY A 5 16.65 33.28 17.02
CA GLY A 5 16.07 32.97 15.71
C GLY A 5 16.58 31.64 15.15
N ARG A 6 17.90 31.41 15.22
CA ARG A 6 18.52 30.15 14.77
C ARG A 6 18.04 28.95 15.60
N LEU A 7 17.90 29.11 16.91
CA LEU A 7 17.39 28.06 17.79
C LEU A 7 15.94 27.68 17.46
N HIS A 8 15.05 28.67 17.24
CA HIS A 8 13.67 28.39 16.84
C HIS A 8 13.60 27.71 15.46
N ALA A 9 14.44 28.13 14.50
CA ALA A 9 14.49 27.50 13.19
C ALA A 9 14.98 26.04 13.25
N ALA A 10 16.02 25.77 14.03
CA ALA A 10 16.53 24.41 14.23
C ALA A 10 15.51 23.51 14.96
N TRP A 11 14.78 24.07 15.93
CA TRP A 11 13.73 23.35 16.63
C TRP A 11 12.53 23.04 15.71
N ALA A 12 12.08 24.01 14.91
CA ALA A 12 11.01 23.80 13.94
C ALA A 12 11.40 22.76 12.87
N ALA A 13 12.64 22.83 12.35
CA ALA A 13 13.15 21.83 11.41
C ALA A 13 13.20 20.43 12.03
N ARG A 14 13.59 20.32 13.30
CA ARG A 14 13.59 19.04 14.01
C ARG A 14 12.18 18.51 14.25
N GLN A 15 11.22 19.38 14.53
CA GLN A 15 9.83 18.97 14.71
C GLN A 15 9.26 18.40 13.40
N VAL A 16 9.46 19.10 12.27
CA VAL A 16 9.05 18.61 10.94
C VAL A 16 9.70 17.26 10.63
N ALA A 17 11.00 17.09 10.92
CA ALA A 17 11.68 15.82 10.69
C ALA A 17 11.11 14.68 11.54
N LEU A 18 10.69 14.96 12.78
CA LEU A 18 10.06 13.97 13.65
C LEU A 18 8.67 13.59 13.15
N ASP A 19 7.87 14.56 12.72
CA ASP A 19 6.53 14.30 12.16
C ASP A 19 6.63 13.42 10.91
N GLN A 20 7.59 13.71 10.02
CA GLN A 20 7.87 12.88 8.84
C GLN A 20 8.30 11.45 9.20
N LEU A 21 9.10 11.28 10.25
CA LEU A 21 9.50 9.95 10.71
C LEU A 21 8.32 9.17 11.30
N ILE A 22 7.42 9.84 12.02
CA ILE A 22 6.21 9.22 12.56
C ILE A 22 5.32 8.73 11.41
N ASP A 23 5.10 9.57 10.39
CA ASP A 23 4.31 9.22 9.22
C ASP A 23 4.92 8.02 8.48
N TRP A 24 6.24 8.01 8.32
CA TRP A 24 6.97 6.89 7.73
C TRP A 24 6.77 5.59 8.51
N HIS A 25 6.88 5.63 9.84
CA HIS A 25 6.68 4.44 10.66
C HIS A 25 5.22 3.94 10.66
N CYS A 26 4.24 4.85 10.60
CA CYS A 26 2.84 4.50 10.38
C CYS A 26 2.65 3.79 9.03
N PHE A 27 3.23 4.33 7.96
CA PHE A 27 3.17 3.72 6.64
C PHE A 27 3.78 2.31 6.62
N LEU A 28 4.97 2.13 7.21
CA LEU A 28 5.63 0.82 7.28
C LEU A 28 4.81 -0.22 8.05
N ARG A 29 4.17 0.19 9.16
CA ARG A 29 3.29 -0.69 9.93
C ARG A 29 2.10 -1.13 9.08
N ASP A 30 1.45 -0.20 8.40
CA ASP A 30 0.26 -0.47 7.60
C ASP A 30 0.62 -1.35 6.38
N ALA A 31 1.77 -1.11 5.75
CA ALA A 31 2.31 -1.95 4.68
C ALA A 31 2.62 -3.37 5.16
N LYS A 32 3.21 -3.54 6.35
CA LYS A 32 3.45 -4.86 6.94
C LYS A 32 2.14 -5.60 7.21
N GLN A 33 1.14 -4.93 7.78
CA GLN A 33 -0.17 -5.54 8.03
C GLN A 33 -0.84 -6.00 6.73
N LEU A 34 -0.73 -5.22 5.66
CA LEU A 34 -1.23 -5.60 4.35
C LEU A 34 -0.50 -6.83 3.79
N HIS A 35 0.83 -6.87 3.93
CA HIS A 35 1.63 -8.01 3.50
C HIS A 35 1.28 -9.29 4.25
N ASP A 36 1.17 -9.22 5.58
CA ASP A 36 0.81 -10.36 6.43
C ASP A 36 -0.59 -10.88 6.06
N LEU A 37 -1.54 -9.98 5.79
CA LEU A 37 -2.88 -10.34 5.34
C LEU A 37 -2.85 -11.03 3.97
N CYS A 38 -2.09 -10.51 3.01
CA CYS A 38 -1.96 -11.14 1.70
C CYS A 38 -1.29 -12.52 1.78
N SER A 39 -0.27 -12.69 2.62
CA SER A 39 0.39 -13.97 2.84
C SER A 39 -0.57 -15.00 3.44
N ALA A 40 -1.38 -14.60 4.43
CA ALA A 40 -2.43 -15.45 4.99
C ALA A 40 -3.51 -15.82 3.95
N GLN A 41 -3.83 -14.92 3.02
CA GLN A 41 -4.76 -15.17 1.91
C GLN A 41 -4.19 -16.14 0.87
N GLU A 42 -2.91 -15.99 0.48
CA GLU A 42 -2.23 -16.91 -0.44
C GLU A 42 -2.17 -18.33 0.16
N ALA A 43 -1.90 -18.45 1.46
CA ALA A 43 -1.94 -19.74 2.16
C ALA A 43 -3.34 -20.37 2.17
N ALA A 44 -4.40 -19.56 2.30
CA ALA A 44 -5.79 -20.05 2.29
C ALA A 44 -6.26 -20.47 0.87
N LEU A 45 -5.78 -19.78 -0.17
CA LEU A 45 -6.12 -20.03 -1.58
C LEU A 45 -5.32 -21.18 -2.21
N GLY A 46 -4.20 -21.59 -1.61
CA GLY A 46 -3.42 -22.77 -2.03
C GLY A 46 -4.12 -24.12 -1.81
N THR A 47 -5.40 -24.12 -1.39
CA THR A 47 -6.18 -25.35 -1.23
C THR A 47 -6.75 -25.75 -2.60
N GLU A 48 -6.16 -26.76 -3.24
CA GLU A 48 -6.63 -27.27 -4.53
C GLU A 48 -8.10 -27.76 -4.47
N ILE A 49 -8.88 -27.42 -5.50
CA ILE A 49 -10.24 -27.94 -5.66
C ILE A 49 -10.14 -29.41 -6.10
N SER A 50 -10.16 -30.33 -5.14
CA SER A 50 -10.25 -31.76 -5.44
C SER A 50 -11.68 -32.11 -5.91
N PRO A 51 -11.85 -33.03 -6.89
CA PRO A 51 -13.17 -33.55 -7.27
C PRO A 51 -13.88 -34.31 -6.14
N THR A 52 -13.21 -34.54 -5.00
CA THR A 52 -13.79 -35.13 -3.79
C THR A 52 -14.41 -34.11 -2.83
N LEU A 53 -14.34 -32.80 -3.13
CA LEU A 53 -14.92 -31.77 -2.28
C LEU A 53 -16.45 -31.82 -2.33
N SER A 54 -17.06 -31.69 -1.16
CA SER A 54 -18.50 -31.56 -1.01
C SER A 54 -19.00 -30.25 -1.62
N VAL A 55 -20.29 -30.22 -1.96
CA VAL A 55 -20.97 -29.02 -2.48
C VAL A 55 -20.81 -27.83 -1.52
N GLU A 56 -20.78 -28.10 -0.21
CA GLU A 56 -20.62 -27.09 0.84
C GLU A 56 -19.19 -26.52 0.88
N GLU A 57 -18.17 -27.33 0.62
CA GLU A 57 -16.78 -26.87 0.52
C GLU A 57 -16.54 -26.02 -0.74
N VAL A 58 -17.16 -26.39 -1.86
CA VAL A 58 -17.11 -25.60 -3.10
C VAL A 58 -17.84 -24.26 -2.94
N ASP A 59 -19.01 -24.23 -2.30
CA ASP A 59 -19.75 -22.99 -2.02
C ASP A 59 -18.97 -22.06 -1.07
N ASN A 60 -18.27 -22.62 -0.08
CA ASN A 60 -17.38 -21.85 0.79
C ASN A 60 -16.17 -21.26 0.05
N LEU A 61 -15.59 -22.01 -0.90
CA LEU A 61 -14.50 -21.50 -1.75
C LEU A 61 -14.99 -20.40 -2.69
N LEU A 62 -16.20 -20.55 -3.25
CA LEU A 62 -16.82 -19.53 -4.10
C LEU A 62 -17.08 -18.24 -3.31
N LYS A 63 -17.66 -18.33 -2.11
CA LYS A 63 -17.85 -17.16 -1.23
C LYS A 63 -16.54 -16.46 -0.88
N LYS A 64 -15.48 -17.22 -0.63
CA LYS A 64 -14.13 -16.65 -0.40
C LYS A 64 -13.62 -15.93 -1.65
N HIS A 65 -13.85 -16.49 -2.84
CA HIS A 65 -13.48 -15.87 -4.11
C HIS A 65 -14.26 -14.57 -4.36
N GLU A 66 -15.57 -14.55 -4.15
CA GLU A 66 -16.38 -13.33 -4.27
C GLU A 66 -15.96 -12.24 -3.26
N ALA A 67 -15.63 -12.63 -2.03
CA ALA A 67 -15.09 -11.70 -1.04
C ALA A 67 -13.72 -11.15 -1.47
N PHE A 68 -12.89 -11.97 -2.11
CA PHE A 68 -11.61 -11.56 -2.68
C PHE A 68 -11.80 -10.55 -3.83
N GLU A 69 -12.72 -10.79 -4.76
CA GLU A 69 -13.01 -9.84 -5.84
C GLU A 69 -13.43 -8.46 -5.30
N LYS A 70 -14.30 -8.42 -4.29
CA LYS A 70 -14.71 -7.15 -3.64
C LYS A 70 -13.53 -6.43 -2.98
N LEU A 71 -12.65 -7.18 -2.33
CA LEU A 71 -11.43 -6.63 -1.72
C LEU A 71 -10.48 -6.07 -2.79
N LEU A 72 -10.41 -6.72 -3.94
CA LEU A 72 -9.55 -6.35 -5.06
C LEU A 72 -10.00 -5.02 -5.67
N VAL A 73 -11.31 -4.82 -5.85
CA VAL A 73 -11.90 -3.54 -6.27
C VAL A 73 -11.54 -2.42 -5.30
N THR A 74 -11.67 -2.67 -3.99
CA THR A 74 -11.31 -1.68 -2.95
C THR A 74 -9.82 -1.32 -2.98
N GLN A 75 -8.95 -2.29 -3.28
CA GLN A 75 -7.52 -2.04 -3.47
C GLN A 75 -7.23 -1.19 -4.71
N ASP A 76 -7.93 -1.40 -5.82
CA ASP A 76 -7.76 -0.59 -7.02
C ASP A 76 -8.15 0.87 -6.80
N GLU A 77 -9.22 1.12 -6.04
CA GLU A 77 -9.60 2.48 -5.64
C GLU A 77 -8.49 3.15 -4.81
N LYS A 78 -7.92 2.43 -3.83
CA LYS A 78 -6.79 2.94 -3.03
C LYS A 78 -5.55 3.22 -3.86
N LEU A 79 -5.24 2.37 -4.82
CA LEU A 79 -4.10 2.53 -5.71
C LEU A 79 -4.30 3.73 -6.67
N SER A 80 -5.53 3.93 -7.16
CA SER A 80 -5.90 5.11 -7.92
C SER A 80 -5.68 6.40 -7.12
N LEU A 81 -6.16 6.45 -5.87
CA LEU A 81 -5.95 7.59 -4.97
C LEU A 81 -4.45 7.85 -4.70
N LEU A 82 -3.65 6.80 -4.53
CA LEU A 82 -2.21 6.91 -4.31
C LEU A 82 -1.48 7.50 -5.53
N ASN A 83 -1.82 7.01 -6.74
CA ASN A 83 -1.29 7.58 -7.98
C ASN A 83 -1.66 9.06 -8.12
N MET A 84 -2.92 9.42 -7.89
CA MET A 84 -3.38 10.80 -7.92
C MET A 84 -2.61 11.71 -6.94
N HIS A 85 -2.35 11.21 -5.74
CA HIS A 85 -1.59 11.95 -4.73
C HIS A 85 -0.12 12.11 -5.13
N GLY A 86 0.50 11.05 -5.63
CA GLY A 86 1.87 11.09 -6.11
C GLY A 86 2.04 12.02 -7.31
N ASP A 87 1.11 11.99 -8.28
CA ASP A 87 1.09 12.92 -9.42
C ASP A 87 0.99 14.38 -8.98
N LYS A 88 0.18 14.67 -7.95
CA LYS A 88 0.08 16.01 -7.36
C LYS A 88 1.40 16.46 -6.73
N LEU A 89 2.11 15.56 -6.03
CA LEU A 89 3.42 15.87 -5.45
C LEU A 89 4.48 16.12 -6.53
N LEU A 90 4.44 15.37 -7.64
CA LEU A 90 5.30 15.60 -8.80
C LEU A 90 5.02 16.96 -9.45
N GLN A 91 3.74 17.34 -9.62
CA GLN A 91 3.35 18.65 -10.16
C GLN A 91 3.82 19.83 -9.28
N GLN A 92 3.96 19.60 -7.97
CA GLN A 92 4.44 20.60 -7.01
C GLN A 92 5.97 20.70 -6.95
N ASN A 93 6.70 19.97 -7.80
CA ASN A 93 8.16 19.96 -7.85
C ASN A 93 8.79 19.57 -6.51
N HIS A 94 8.25 18.50 -5.89
CA HIS A 94 8.71 17.99 -4.60
C HIS A 94 10.20 17.61 -4.64
N VAL A 95 10.91 17.80 -3.53
CA VAL A 95 12.38 17.60 -3.43
C VAL A 95 12.78 16.15 -3.74
N GLU A 96 11.88 15.21 -3.49
CA GLU A 96 12.04 13.77 -3.73
C GLU A 96 11.25 13.28 -4.95
N SER A 97 10.93 14.16 -5.91
CA SER A 97 10.12 13.82 -7.10
C SER A 97 10.59 12.54 -7.80
N GLN A 98 11.91 12.35 -7.95
CA GLN A 98 12.48 11.15 -8.57
C GLN A 98 12.08 9.87 -7.81
N ARG A 99 12.16 9.91 -6.48
CA ARG A 99 11.89 8.76 -5.62
C ARG A 99 10.40 8.44 -5.54
N ILE A 100 9.55 9.48 -5.59
CA ILE A 100 8.09 9.33 -5.71
C ILE A 100 7.72 8.66 -7.04
N ALA A 101 8.33 9.08 -8.14
CA ALA A 101 8.10 8.48 -9.45
C ALA A 101 8.54 7.01 -9.50
N ASP A 102 9.72 6.69 -8.94
CA ASP A 102 10.23 5.32 -8.88
C ASP A 102 9.33 4.40 -8.03
N GLU A 103 8.82 4.89 -6.89
CA GLU A 103 7.93 4.13 -6.01
C GLU A 103 6.56 3.90 -6.67
N LEU A 104 5.97 4.92 -7.32
CA LEU A 104 4.73 4.77 -8.09
C LEU A 104 4.90 3.76 -9.22
N ALA A 105 6.03 3.81 -9.95
CA ALA A 105 6.33 2.85 -11.01
C ALA A 105 6.43 1.41 -10.48
N ALA A 106 7.13 1.22 -9.35
CA ALA A 106 7.27 -0.09 -8.72
C ALA A 106 5.92 -0.67 -8.25
N ILE A 107 5.06 0.17 -7.65
CA ILE A 107 3.72 -0.23 -7.20
C ILE A 107 2.84 -0.61 -8.39
N ASN A 108 2.84 0.20 -9.45
CA ASN A 108 2.05 -0.05 -10.66
C ASN A 108 2.52 -1.31 -11.41
N GLU A 109 3.82 -1.57 -11.48
CA GLU A 109 4.35 -2.80 -12.10
C GLU A 109 4.02 -4.06 -11.29
N ARG A 110 4.08 -3.98 -9.94
CA ARG A 110 3.62 -5.08 -9.08
C ARG A 110 2.13 -5.37 -9.28
N ARG A 111 1.29 -4.34 -9.47
CA ARG A 111 -0.13 -4.51 -9.74
C ARG A 111 -0.38 -5.16 -11.11
N LYS A 112 0.32 -4.72 -12.17
CA LYS A 112 0.24 -5.36 -13.50
C LYS A 112 0.59 -6.84 -13.48
N LYS A 113 1.61 -7.24 -12.71
CA LYS A 113 1.97 -8.66 -12.55
C LYS A 113 0.87 -9.47 -11.87
N ARG A 114 0.21 -8.91 -10.85
CA ARG A 114 -0.91 -9.56 -10.15
C ARG A 114 -2.16 -9.67 -11.03
N SER A 115 -2.48 -8.63 -11.81
CA SER A 115 -3.61 -8.65 -12.76
C SER A 115 -3.44 -9.68 -13.88
N ARG A 116 -2.21 -10.07 -14.24
CA ARG A 116 -1.92 -11.10 -15.25
C ARG A 116 -1.87 -12.52 -14.68
N ALA A 117 -1.88 -12.66 -13.36
CA ALA A 117 -1.77 -13.95 -12.67
C ALA A 117 -3.12 -14.50 -12.17
N GLN A 118 -4.18 -13.69 -12.23
CA GLN A 118 -5.57 -14.15 -12.21
C GLN A 118 -6.02 -14.53 -13.62
#